data_AF-A0A2P5ETX6-F1
#
_entry.id   AF-A0A2P5ETX6-F1
#
_cell.length_a   1.000
_cell.length_b   1.000
_cell.length_c   1.000
_cell.angle_alpha   90.00
_cell.angle_beta   90.00
_cell.angle_gamma   90.00
#
_symmetry.space_group_name_H-M   'P 1'
#
loop_
_entity.id
_entity.type
_entity.pdbx_description
1 polymer ?
#
loop_
_entity_poly.entity_id
_entity_poly.type
_entity_poly.pdbx_seq_one_letter_code
_entity_poly.pdbx_strand_id
1 'polypeptide(L)'
;MVDMDDGWWLDSSAICHVTPHRSVFISYKEMKDKINAYMRNSAPIAVAGIRSVNLLLSSRKTLTLKNVYHVLGLKKSLVSIYLLGIHGFCVMFESDKVVLTKKGSFIGKGYAKDKIYLLSLVNNNIASSSYFSGVEIISHFDVYNI
;
A
#
# COMPACT_ATOMS: atom_id res chain seq x y z
N MET A 1 -10.81 -12.64 -17.67
CA MET A 1 -9.80 -12.90 -16.63
C MET A 1 -9.22 -11.54 -16.27
N VAL A 2 -9.45 -11.05 -15.05
CA VAL A 2 -8.90 -9.76 -14.61
C VAL A 2 -7.68 -10.09 -13.75
N ASP A 3 -6.53 -9.60 -14.19
CA ASP A 3 -5.22 -9.99 -13.68
C ASP A 3 -5.00 -9.65 -12.21
N MET A 4 -4.19 -10.49 -11.58
CA MET A 4 -3.90 -10.59 -10.15
C MET A 4 -2.96 -9.48 -9.63
N ASP A 5 -3.11 -8.23 -10.10
CA ASP A 5 -2.11 -7.15 -9.94
C ASP A 5 -2.64 -5.80 -9.36
N ASP A 6 -3.86 -5.77 -8.80
CA ASP A 6 -4.46 -4.59 -8.14
C ASP A 6 -3.86 -4.25 -6.74
N GLY A 7 -2.61 -4.63 -6.51
CA GLY A 7 -1.93 -4.51 -5.23
C GLY A 7 -1.32 -3.12 -4.95
N TRP A 8 -1.16 -2.78 -3.67
CA TRP A 8 -0.46 -1.57 -3.22
C TRP A 8 0.87 -1.92 -2.54
N TRP A 9 1.96 -1.51 -3.17
CA TRP A 9 3.30 -1.92 -2.82
C TRP A 9 4.07 -0.82 -2.09
N LEU A 10 4.74 -1.15 -0.99
CA LEU A 10 5.59 -0.20 -0.28
C LEU A 10 6.91 -0.02 -1.03
N ASP A 11 7.27 1.23 -1.30
CA ASP A 11 8.50 1.59 -2.01
C ASP A 11 9.22 2.74 -1.29
N SER A 12 10.48 2.50 -0.89
CA SER A 12 11.34 3.51 -0.27
C SER A 12 11.97 4.47 -1.29
N SER A 13 12.05 4.06 -2.55
CA SER A 13 12.57 4.88 -3.65
C SER A 13 11.51 5.79 -4.27
N ALA A 14 10.22 5.54 -3.99
CA ALA A 14 9.12 6.40 -4.42
C ALA A 14 9.03 7.66 -3.56
N ILE A 15 9.11 8.83 -4.19
CA ILE A 15 8.93 10.15 -3.54
C ILE A 15 7.45 10.55 -3.39
N CYS A 16 6.56 9.92 -4.15
CA CYS A 16 5.12 10.15 -4.12
C CYS A 16 4.33 8.84 -4.20
N HIS A 17 3.05 8.89 -3.82
CA HIS A 17 2.14 7.78 -4.05
C HIS A 17 1.69 7.79 -5.52
N VAL A 18 1.71 6.63 -6.19
CA VAL A 18 1.37 6.52 -7.61
C VAL A 18 0.52 5.29 -7.89
N THR A 19 -0.27 5.35 -8.95
CA THR A 19 -1.08 4.22 -9.43
C THR A 19 -1.27 4.30 -10.95
N PRO A 20 -1.27 3.17 -11.69
CA PRO A 20 -1.70 3.15 -13.09
C PRO A 20 -3.22 3.11 -13.24
N HIS A 21 -3.96 2.90 -12.15
CA HIS A 21 -5.40 2.67 -12.22
C HIS A 21 -6.18 3.93 -11.87
N ARG A 22 -6.98 4.44 -12.80
CA ARG A 22 -7.91 5.55 -12.54
C ARG A 22 -9.10 5.14 -11.65
N SER A 23 -9.47 3.87 -11.64
CA SER A 23 -10.66 3.33 -10.96
C SER A 23 -10.57 3.39 -9.43
N VAL A 24 -9.38 3.47 -8.85
CA VAL A 24 -9.18 3.53 -7.39
C VAL A 24 -9.56 4.89 -6.78
N PHE A 25 -9.84 5.89 -7.62
CA PHE A 25 -10.16 7.25 -7.20
C PHE A 25 -11.68 7.46 -7.17
N ILE A 26 -12.22 7.85 -6.01
CA ILE A 26 -13.65 8.22 -5.86
C ILE A 26 -13.92 9.59 -6.49
N SER A 27 -13.02 10.55 -6.25
CA SER A 27 -13.02 11.84 -6.94
C SER A 27 -11.72 11.95 -7.74
N TYR A 28 -11.73 12.71 -8.83
CA TYR A 28 -10.60 12.77 -9.73
C TYR A 28 -10.36 14.20 -10.18
N LYS A 29 -9.11 14.65 -10.10
CA LYS A 29 -8.68 15.92 -10.68
C LYS A 29 -7.73 15.60 -11.84
N GLU A 30 -8.16 15.91 -13.05
CA GLU A 30 -7.29 15.87 -14.23
C GLU A 30 -6.18 16.91 -14.11
N MET A 31 -4.97 16.50 -14.48
CA MET A 31 -3.86 17.44 -14.65
C MET A 31 -3.92 17.97 -16.07
N LYS A 32 -4.13 19.28 -16.22
CA LYS A 32 -4.22 19.95 -17.53
C LYS A 32 -2.85 20.21 -18.15
N ASP A 33 -1.84 20.36 -17.30
CA ASP A 33 -0.47 20.58 -17.73
C ASP A 33 0.23 19.24 -17.99
N LYS A 34 1.13 19.21 -18.99
CA LYS A 34 2.02 18.07 -19.26
C LYS A 34 3.06 17.93 -18.14
N ILE A 35 2.63 17.50 -16.97
CA ILE A 35 3.50 17.15 -15.87
C ILE A 35 4.01 15.73 -16.14
N ASN A 36 5.34 15.61 -16.28
CA ASN A 36 6.00 14.33 -16.34
C ASN A 36 6.46 13.94 -14.95
N ALA A 37 6.13 12.72 -14.52
CA ALA A 37 6.91 12.05 -13.50
C ALA A 37 8.17 11.47 -14.15
N TYR A 38 9.22 11.26 -13.35
CA TYR A 38 10.46 10.66 -13.84
C TYR A 38 10.63 9.30 -13.16
N MET A 39 10.74 8.26 -13.98
CA MET A 39 11.14 6.95 -13.49
C MET A 39 12.63 6.94 -13.12
N ARG A 40 13.06 5.87 -12.44
CA ARG A 40 14.47 5.65 -12.09
C ARG A 40 15.42 5.68 -13.30
N ASN A 41 14.93 5.34 -14.49
CA ASN A 41 15.70 5.42 -15.75
C ASN A 41 15.60 6.80 -16.43
N SER A 42 15.12 7.82 -15.72
CA SER A 42 14.90 9.19 -16.21
C SER A 42 13.93 9.31 -17.39
N ALA A 43 13.22 8.24 -17.75
CA ALA A 43 12.18 8.31 -18.77
C ALA A 43 11.01 9.17 -18.25
N PRO A 44 10.55 10.17 -19.02
CA PRO A 44 9.37 10.93 -18.68
C PRO A 44 8.14 10.01 -18.80
N ILE A 45 7.27 10.06 -17.80
CA ILE A 45 6.01 9.33 -17.80
C ILE A 45 4.85 10.27 -17.49
N ALA A 46 3.77 10.14 -18.28
CA ALA A 46 2.66 11.08 -18.24
C ALA A 46 1.83 10.92 -16.96
N VAL A 47 1.61 12.03 -16.26
CA VAL A 47 0.70 12.10 -15.12
C VAL A 47 -0.67 12.58 -15.60
N ALA A 48 -1.68 11.72 -15.51
CA ALA A 48 -3.03 11.99 -16.00
C ALA A 48 -3.95 12.65 -14.95
N GLY A 49 -3.63 12.55 -13.67
CA GLY A 49 -4.47 13.12 -12.62
C GLY A 49 -3.95 12.88 -11.21
N ILE A 50 -4.66 13.45 -10.24
CA ILE A 50 -4.32 13.37 -8.82
C ILE A 50 -5.56 13.35 -7.94
N ARG A 51 -5.57 12.50 -6.92
CA ARG A 51 -6.50 12.61 -5.78
C ARG A 51 -6.09 11.73 -4.60
N SER A 52 -6.97 11.61 -3.61
CA SER A 52 -6.81 10.69 -2.49
C SER A 52 -7.36 9.31 -2.84
N VAL A 53 -6.75 8.28 -2.27
CA VAL A 53 -7.20 6.87 -2.37
C VAL A 53 -7.37 6.31 -0.96
N ASN A 54 -8.44 5.56 -0.75
CA ASN A 54 -8.70 4.85 0.50
C ASN A 54 -8.38 3.36 0.33
N LEU A 55 -7.46 2.86 1.14
CA LEU A 55 -7.11 1.44 1.18
C LEU A 55 -7.73 0.80 2.41
N LEU A 56 -8.68 -0.12 2.21
CA LEU A 56 -9.23 -0.92 3.29
C LEU A 56 -8.27 -2.08 3.59
N LEU A 57 -7.53 -1.94 4.69
CA LEU A 57 -6.52 -2.92 5.10
C LEU A 57 -7.19 -4.17 5.70
N SER A 58 -6.49 -5.31 5.68
CA SER A 58 -6.98 -6.56 6.28
C SER A 58 -7.26 -6.45 7.79
N SER A 59 -6.71 -5.44 8.45
CA SER A 59 -7.01 -5.03 9.83
C SER A 59 -8.38 -4.37 10.01
N ARG A 60 -9.14 -4.20 8.92
CA ARG A 60 -10.40 -3.42 8.82
C ARG A 60 -10.24 -1.92 9.07
N LYS A 61 -9.00 -1.41 9.17
CA LYS A 61 -8.71 0.03 9.22
C LYS A 61 -8.53 0.59 7.81
N THR A 62 -8.93 1.84 7.62
CA THR A 62 -8.72 2.55 6.34
C THR A 62 -7.44 3.37 6.39
N LEU A 63 -6.54 3.14 5.44
CA LEU A 63 -5.40 3.99 5.16
C LEU A 63 -5.74 4.94 4.01
N THR A 64 -5.90 6.23 4.31
CA THR A 64 -6.11 7.26 3.29
C THR A 64 -4.78 7.80 2.82
N LEU A 65 -4.43 7.52 1.57
CA LEU A 65 -3.31 8.12 0.86
C LEU A 65 -3.77 9.42 0.22
N LYS A 66 -3.10 10.54 0.53
CA LYS A 66 -3.37 11.84 -0.08
C LYS A 66 -2.41 12.07 -1.25
N ASN A 67 -2.81 12.90 -2.21
CA ASN A 67 -1.97 13.30 -3.33
C ASN A 67 -1.37 12.11 -4.11
N VAL A 68 -2.20 11.09 -4.37
CA VAL A 68 -1.84 9.96 -5.22
C VAL A 68 -1.95 10.38 -6.67
N TYR A 69 -0.88 10.18 -7.43
CA TYR A 69 -0.81 10.51 -8.84
C TYR A 69 -1.22 9.30 -9.69
N HIS A 70 -2.12 9.55 -10.65
CA HIS A 70 -2.43 8.61 -11.71
C HIS A 70 -1.38 8.75 -12.81
N VAL A 71 -0.54 7.73 -12.99
CA VAL A 71 0.60 7.75 -13.92
C VAL A 71 0.42 6.64 -14.95
N LEU A 72 0.29 7.03 -16.21
CA LEU A 72 0.04 6.10 -17.31
C LEU A 72 1.27 5.25 -17.61
N GLY A 73 1.10 3.93 -17.77
CA GLY A 73 2.21 3.03 -18.11
C GLY A 73 2.98 2.46 -16.92
N LEU A 74 2.59 2.77 -15.68
CA LEU A 74 3.07 2.01 -14.51
C LEU A 74 2.51 0.59 -14.51
N LYS A 75 3.28 -0.33 -13.93
CA LYS A 75 2.86 -1.73 -13.73
C LYS A 75 2.19 -1.96 -12.38
N LYS A 76 2.53 -1.17 -11.36
CA LYS A 76 2.12 -1.38 -9.96
C LYS A 76 1.75 -0.06 -9.30
N SER A 77 0.78 -0.10 -8.38
CA SER A 77 0.52 1.02 -7.48
C SER A 77 1.53 1.03 -6.34
N LEU A 78 2.16 2.19 -6.10
CA LEU A 78 3.24 2.34 -5.12
C LEU A 78 2.83 3.29 -4.01
N VAL A 79 3.13 2.89 -2.79
CA VAL A 79 3.02 3.68 -1.58
C VAL A 79 4.42 4.11 -1.16
N SER A 80 4.71 5.40 -1.29
CA SER A 80 5.93 6.00 -0.75
C SER A 80 6.04 5.79 0.76
N ILE A 81 7.08 5.05 1.19
CA ILE A 81 7.41 4.87 2.62
C ILE A 81 7.83 6.22 3.22
N TYR A 82 8.52 7.05 2.45
CA TYR A 82 8.91 8.41 2.87
C TYR A 82 7.68 9.25 3.27
N LEU A 83 6.64 9.28 2.43
CA LEU A 83 5.42 10.02 2.74
C LEU A 83 4.65 9.43 3.93
N LEU A 84 4.66 8.10 4.11
CA LEU A 84 4.10 7.48 5.31
C LEU A 84 4.81 7.99 6.58
N GLY A 85 6.15 8.05 6.57
CA GLY A 85 6.96 8.57 7.66
C GLY A 85 6.64 10.02 8.01
N ILE A 86 6.56 10.90 7.01
CA ILE A 86 6.17 12.32 7.20
C ILE A 86 4.79 12.45 7.85
N HIS A 87 3.86 11.52 7.58
CA HIS A 87 2.52 11.51 8.16
C HIS A 87 2.41 10.74 9.48
N GLY A 88 3.55 10.42 10.10
CA GLY A 88 3.66 9.83 11.44
C GLY A 88 3.38 8.32 11.48
N PHE A 89 3.44 7.63 10.34
CA PHE A 89 3.42 6.18 10.31
C PHE A 89 4.83 5.62 10.54
N CYS A 90 4.93 4.53 11.29
CA CYS A 90 6.12 3.71 11.35
C CYS A 90 5.92 2.48 10.47
N VAL A 91 6.92 2.14 9.66
CA VAL A 91 6.94 0.97 8.79
C VAL A 91 8.07 0.07 9.27
N MET A 92 7.72 -1.10 9.81
CA MET A 92 8.67 -2.04 10.40
C MET A 92 8.73 -3.29 9.52
N PHE A 93 9.94 -3.71 9.16
CA PHE A 93 10.19 -4.92 8.40
C PHE A 93 10.73 -6.00 9.32
N GLU A 94 10.13 -7.19 9.25
CA GLU A 94 10.52 -8.33 10.06
C GLU A 94 10.44 -9.59 9.18
N SER A 95 11.60 -10.16 8.85
CA SER A 95 11.71 -11.28 7.91
C SER A 95 11.01 -10.96 6.57
N ASP A 96 9.97 -11.72 6.21
CA ASP A 96 9.16 -11.56 5.00
C ASP A 96 7.90 -10.71 5.24
N LYS A 97 7.77 -10.03 6.38
CA LYS A 97 6.58 -9.27 6.77
C LYS A 97 6.88 -7.79 6.91
N VAL A 98 5.83 -6.99 6.74
CA VAL A 98 5.85 -5.57 7.08
C VAL A 98 4.66 -5.21 7.96
N VAL A 99 4.91 -4.34 8.95
CA VAL A 99 3.90 -3.83 9.87
C VAL A 99 3.85 -2.31 9.78
N LEU A 100 2.65 -1.76 9.61
CA LEU A 100 2.38 -0.34 9.70
C LEU A 100 1.76 -0.02 11.06
N THR A 101 2.37 0.93 11.78
CA THR A 101 1.81 1.49 13.01
C THR A 101 1.73 3.00 12.93
N LYS A 102 0.91 3.61 13.79
CA LYS A 102 0.83 5.07 13.95
C LYS A 102 0.57 5.38 15.41
N LYS A 103 1.43 6.19 16.04
CA LYS A 103 1.36 6.51 17.48
C LYS A 103 1.26 5.24 18.35
N GLY A 104 2.09 4.23 18.08
CA GLY A 104 2.08 2.94 18.77
C GLY A 104 0.90 2.00 18.43
N SER A 105 -0.11 2.47 17.71
CA SER A 105 -1.27 1.66 17.33
C SER A 105 -1.02 0.91 16.01
N PHE A 106 -1.29 -0.40 16.00
CA PHE A 106 -1.29 -1.20 14.78
C PHE A 106 -2.30 -0.66 13.75
N ILE A 107 -1.85 -0.44 12.52
CA ILE A 107 -2.69 0.04 11.41
C ILE A 107 -2.93 -1.06 10.39
N GLY A 108 -1.89 -1.78 9.99
CA GLY A 108 -2.01 -2.84 8.99
C GLY A 108 -0.72 -3.62 8.83
N LYS A 109 -0.76 -4.61 7.93
CA LYS A 109 0.36 -5.48 7.63
C LYS A 109 0.48 -5.74 6.13
N GLY A 110 1.61 -6.30 5.75
CA GLY A 110 1.89 -6.77 4.41
C GLY A 110 2.94 -7.88 4.44
N TYR A 111 3.32 -8.36 3.26
CA TYR A 111 4.28 -9.44 3.09
C TYR A 111 5.14 -9.21 1.86
N ALA A 112 6.32 -9.80 1.85
CA ALA A 112 7.23 -9.78 0.72
C ALA A 112 6.64 -10.58 -0.45
N LYS A 113 6.58 -9.96 -1.63
CA LYS A 113 6.18 -10.56 -2.90
C LYS A 113 6.97 -9.87 -4.01
N ASP A 114 7.41 -10.57 -5.04
CA ASP A 114 8.19 -9.98 -6.15
C ASP A 114 9.37 -9.08 -5.73
N LYS A 115 10.06 -9.42 -4.63
CA LYS A 115 11.20 -8.67 -4.04
C LYS A 115 10.85 -7.29 -3.47
N ILE A 116 9.57 -6.99 -3.27
CA ILE A 116 9.05 -5.78 -2.61
C ILE A 116 7.94 -6.17 -1.63
N TYR A 117 7.34 -5.23 -0.89
CA TYR A 117 6.34 -5.56 0.13
C TYR A 117 4.94 -5.13 -0.30
N LEU A 118 4.00 -6.07 -0.32
CA LEU A 118 2.61 -5.87 -0.69
C LEU A 118 1.75 -5.67 0.56
N LEU A 119 0.97 -4.58 0.61
CA LEU A 119 -0.02 -4.37 1.67
C LEU A 119 -1.16 -5.39 1.59
N SER A 120 -1.55 -5.95 2.74
CA SER A 120 -2.70 -6.83 2.84
C SER A 120 -3.98 -6.00 2.89
N LEU A 121 -4.77 -6.04 1.82
CA LEU A 121 -6.06 -5.37 1.71
C LEU A 121 -7.21 -6.37 1.91
N VAL A 122 -8.40 -5.87 2.24
CA VAL A 122 -9.61 -6.70 2.22
C VAL A 122 -9.94 -7.00 0.76
N ASN A 123 -9.96 -8.27 0.37
CA ASN A 123 -10.52 -8.68 -0.92
C ASN A 123 -12.04 -8.45 -0.90
N ASN A 124 -12.54 -7.59 -1.78
CA ASN A 124 -13.99 -7.38 -1.95
C ASN A 124 -14.73 -8.62 -2.47
N ASN A 125 -14.03 -9.70 -2.82
CA ASN A 125 -14.60 -10.99 -3.25
C ASN A 125 -14.79 -12.02 -2.12
N ILE A 126 -14.53 -11.69 -0.85
CA ILE A 126 -14.79 -12.60 0.30
C ILE A 126 -15.45 -11.83 1.45
N ALA A 127 -16.41 -10.97 1.14
CA ALA A 127 -17.36 -10.44 2.13
C ALA A 127 -18.61 -11.34 2.26
N SER A 128 -18.66 -12.46 1.53
CA SER A 128 -19.80 -13.37 1.47
C SER A 128 -19.39 -14.84 1.66
N SER A 129 -18.64 -15.15 2.71
CA SER A 129 -18.79 -16.46 3.36
C SER A 129 -18.23 -16.40 4.77
N SER A 130 -19.08 -16.80 5.68
CA SER A 130 -19.03 -16.74 7.13
C SER A 130 -18.21 -17.87 7.78
N TYR A 131 -17.84 -17.64 9.06
CA TYR A 131 -17.33 -18.57 10.09
C TYR A 131 -15.85 -19.04 9.93
N PHE A 132 -14.99 -19.02 10.95
CA PHE A 132 -15.17 -19.55 12.30
C PHE A 132 -14.68 -18.65 13.45
N SER A 133 -15.42 -18.75 14.55
CA SER A 133 -15.11 -18.40 15.93
C SER A 133 -13.99 -19.26 16.53
N GLY A 134 -13.20 -18.65 17.43
CA GLY A 134 -12.60 -19.32 18.59
C GLY A 134 -11.32 -20.14 18.35
N VAL A 135 -10.25 -19.73 19.05
CA VAL A 135 -9.36 -20.54 19.93
C VAL A 135 -7.97 -19.88 19.95
N GLU A 136 -7.52 -19.54 21.16
CA GLU A 136 -6.16 -19.11 21.47
C GLU A 136 -5.15 -20.24 21.27
N ILE A 137 -3.97 -19.91 20.73
CA ILE A 137 -2.75 -20.67 21.02
C ILE A 137 -1.75 -19.68 21.59
N ILE A 138 -1.61 -19.74 22.91
CA ILE A 138 -0.40 -19.31 23.62
C ILE A 138 0.65 -20.37 23.30
N SER A 139 1.75 -19.99 22.67
CA SER A 139 3.00 -20.73 22.80
C SER A 139 4.08 -19.78 23.26
N HIS A 140 4.37 -19.89 24.55
CA HIS A 140 5.58 -19.44 25.21
C HIS A 140 6.80 -19.95 24.45
N PHE A 141 7.79 -19.09 24.18
CA PHE A 141 9.17 -19.52 24.01
C PHE A 141 10.09 -18.43 24.55
N ASP A 142 10.58 -18.65 25.76
CA ASP A 142 11.78 -17.99 26.26
C ASP A 142 12.97 -18.46 25.43
N VAL A 143 13.82 -17.52 24.99
CA VAL A 143 15.25 -17.79 24.88
C VAL A 143 16.01 -16.56 25.37
N TYR A 144 16.64 -16.74 26.53
CA TYR A 144 17.69 -15.90 27.09
C TYR A 144 18.95 -15.86 26.22
N ASN A 145 19.64 -14.71 26.26
CA ASN A 145 21.10 -14.49 26.20
C ASN A 145 21.88 -15.03 24.99
N ILE A 146 22.47 -14.11 24.20
CA ILE A 146 23.87 -13.62 24.29
C ILE A 146 23.87 -12.14 23.92
#